data_AF-A0A5M9MN29-F1
#
_entry.id   AF-A0A5M9MN29-F1
#
_cell.length_a   1.000
_cell.length_b   1.000
_cell.length_c   1.000
_cell.angle_alpha   90.00
_cell.angle_beta   90.00
_cell.angle_gamma   90.00
#
_symmetry.space_group_name_H-M   'P 1'
#
loop_
_entity.id
_entity.type
_entity.pdbx_description
1 polymer ?
#
loop_
_entity_poly.entity_id
_entity_poly.type
_entity_poly.pdbx_seq_one_letter_code
_entity_poly.pdbx_strand_id
1 'polypeptide(L)'
;MLVAKPFSHAYTVGWICALSLELAAAKAILDEVHEDLPLPLNVNNNYTLGAISDTVIACLPMGIYSRTSATTVTASINCTFPNIRFFLLVGIGGGVPSL
;
A
#
# COMPACT_ATOMS: atom_id res chain seq x y z
N MET A 1 13.54 12.20 3.44
CA MET A 1 13.47 13.23 2.38
C MET A 1 12.47 12.71 1.35
N LEU A 2 11.53 13.54 0.88
CA LEU A 2 10.59 13.11 -0.18
C LEU A 2 11.28 13.25 -1.54
N VAL A 3 11.05 12.29 -2.44
CA VAL A 3 11.65 12.29 -3.80
C VAL A 3 10.53 12.35 -4.84
N ALA A 4 10.66 13.25 -5.82
CA ALA A 4 9.65 13.41 -6.86
C ALA A 4 9.65 12.21 -7.83
N LYS A 5 8.52 11.52 -7.95
CA LYS A 5 8.31 10.43 -8.94
C LYS A 5 6.86 10.43 -9.46
N PRO A 6 6.55 11.20 -10.51
CA PRO A 6 5.19 11.69 -10.77
C PRO A 6 4.29 10.77 -11.62
N PHE A 7 4.70 9.54 -11.92
CA PHE A 7 3.94 8.66 -12.82
C PHE A 7 3.38 7.44 -12.10
N SER A 8 2.07 7.25 -12.12
CA SER A 8 1.39 6.06 -11.57
C SER A 8 1.85 4.74 -12.19
N HIS A 9 2.36 4.79 -13.42
CA HIS A 9 2.86 3.63 -14.16
C HIS A 9 4.23 3.13 -13.69
N ALA A 10 4.92 3.90 -12.83
CA ALA A 10 6.21 3.48 -12.29
C ALA A 10 6.06 2.37 -11.23
N TYR A 11 4.88 2.26 -10.61
CA TYR A 11 4.66 1.37 -9.48
C TYR A 11 4.24 -0.03 -9.93
N THR A 12 4.84 -1.05 -9.31
CA THR A 12 4.65 -2.44 -9.75
C THR A 12 4.26 -3.39 -8.62
N VAL A 13 4.37 -2.95 -7.37
CA VAL A 13 3.99 -3.74 -6.19
C VAL A 13 2.97 -2.96 -5.37
N GLY A 14 1.85 -3.60 -5.05
CA GLY A 14 0.90 -3.13 -4.04
C GLY A 14 1.19 -3.82 -2.71
N TRP A 15 1.45 -3.06 -1.66
CA TRP A 15 1.64 -3.55 -0.30
C TRP A 15 0.44 -3.13 0.54
N ILE A 16 -0.34 -4.11 0.98
CA ILE A 16 -1.52 -3.90 1.82
C ILE A 16 -1.14 -4.25 3.27
N CYS A 17 -1.28 -3.27 4.15
CA CYS A 17 -1.25 -3.45 5.60
C CYS A 17 -2.68 -3.52 6.12
N ALA A 18 -2.92 -4.29 7.16
CA ALA A 18 -4.23 -4.31 7.79
C ALA A 18 -4.33 -3.32 8.94
N LEU A 19 -3.25 -3.15 9.70
CA LEU A 19 -3.19 -2.30 10.89
C LEU A 19 -2.33 -1.05 10.66
N SER A 20 -2.65 0.04 11.35
CA SER A 20 -1.87 1.28 11.27
C SER A 20 -0.42 1.11 11.77
N LEU A 21 -0.19 0.19 12.71
CA LEU A 21 1.16 -0.14 13.17
C LEU A 21 1.99 -0.85 12.08
N GLU A 22 1.36 -1.74 11.32
CA GLU A 22 2.00 -2.42 10.17
C GLU A 22 2.32 -1.40 9.07
N LEU A 23 1.40 -0.45 8.81
CA LEU A 23 1.66 0.67 7.90
C LEU A 23 2.86 1.50 8.37
N ALA A 24 2.93 1.84 9.66
CA ALA A 24 4.04 2.60 10.20
C ALA A 24 5.39 1.88 9.99
N ALA A 25 5.43 0.57 10.21
CA ALA A 25 6.61 -0.25 9.95
C ALA A 25 6.95 -0.30 8.45
N ALA A 26 5.95 -0.50 7.59
CA ALA A 26 6.13 -0.52 6.13
C ALA A 26 6.64 0.82 5.59
N LYS A 27 6.21 1.95 6.17
CA LYS A 27 6.74 3.27 5.80
C LYS A 27 8.17 3.48 6.28
N ALA A 28 8.53 2.93 7.44
CA ALA A 28 9.85 3.10 8.03
C ALA A 28 10.95 2.32 7.30
N ILE A 29 10.60 1.26 6.57
CA ILE A 29 11.56 0.42 5.83
C ILE A 29 11.81 0.90 4.40
N LEU A 30 11.03 1.86 3.90
CA LEU A 30 11.27 2.46 2.58
C LEU A 30 12.62 3.17 2.54
N ASP A 31 13.39 2.95 1.47
CA ASP A 31 14.62 3.69 1.20
C ASP A 31 14.30 5.17 0.93
N GLU A 32 13.24 5.40 0.16
CA GLU A 32 12.73 6.72 -0.19
C GLU A 32 11.20 6.73 -0.16
N VAL A 33 10.62 7.85 0.28
CA VAL A 33 9.17 8.09 0.18
C VAL A 33 8.97 9.07 -0.98
N HIS A 34 8.12 8.72 -1.94
CA HIS A 34 7.83 9.57 -3.08
C HIS A 34 6.73 10.59 -2.77
N GLU A 35 6.71 11.69 -3.51
CA GLU A 35 5.61 12.65 -3.46
C GLU A 35 4.29 12.03 -3.93
N ASP A 36 3.18 12.54 -3.39
CA ASP A 36 1.85 12.13 -3.79
C ASP A 36 1.60 12.46 -5.26
N LEU A 37 0.89 11.56 -5.94
CA LEU A 37 0.47 11.81 -7.31
C LEU A 37 -0.70 12.80 -7.34
N PRO A 38 -0.76 13.69 -8.34
CA PRO A 38 -1.94 14.52 -8.58
C PRO A 38 -3.10 13.62 -9.00
N LEU A 39 -3.89 13.21 -8.01
CA LEU A 39 -5.05 12.34 -8.20
C LEU A 39 -6.32 13.20 -8.33
N PRO A 40 -7.34 12.73 -9.07
CA PRO A 40 -8.61 13.44 -9.17
C PRO A 40 -9.19 13.71 -7.77
N LEU A 41 -9.82 14.87 -7.59
CA LEU A 41 -10.39 15.37 -6.31
C LEU A 41 -11.26 14.38 -5.53
N ASN A 42 -11.71 13.30 -6.16
CA ASN A 42 -12.63 12.31 -5.60
C ASN A 42 -11.91 11.02 -5.12
N VAL A 43 -10.59 10.94 -5.28
CA VAL A 43 -9.78 9.79 -4.83
C VAL A 43 -9.09 10.21 -3.54
N ASN A 44 -9.49 9.59 -2.41
CA ASN A 44 -8.74 9.76 -1.17
C ASN A 44 -7.37 9.11 -1.32
N ASN A 45 -6.31 9.91 -1.26
CA ASN A 45 -4.93 9.47 -1.28
C ASN A 45 -4.54 8.86 0.07
N ASN A 46 -5.09 7.68 0.38
CA ASN A 46 -4.68 6.90 1.55
C ASN A 46 -3.48 5.98 1.26
N TYR A 47 -2.68 6.34 0.26
CA TYR A 47 -1.52 5.59 -0.19
C TYR A 47 -0.23 6.26 0.27
N THR A 48 0.80 5.49 0.56
CA THR A 48 2.17 5.97 0.61
C THR A 48 2.94 5.36 -0.54
N LEU A 49 3.69 6.19 -1.26
CA LEU A 49 4.49 5.78 -2.41
C LEU A 49 5.96 5.75 -2.01
N GLY A 50 6.74 4.77 -2.48
CA GLY A 50 8.15 4.75 -2.14
C GLY A 50 9.01 3.69 -2.81
N ALA A 51 10.31 3.79 -2.54
CA ALA A 51 11.36 2.95 -3.08
C ALA A 51 11.75 1.83 -2.10
N ILE A 52 11.52 0.61 -2.59
CA ILE A 52 12.22 -0.67 -2.33
C ILE A 52 12.11 -1.47 -3.64
N SER A 53 10.96 -1.35 -4.32
CA SER A 53 10.65 -1.90 -5.65
C SER A 53 9.54 -1.11 -6.35
N ASP A 54 9.52 0.22 -6.22
CA ASP A 54 8.42 1.10 -6.64
C ASP A 54 7.04 0.60 -6.16
N THR A 55 6.81 0.78 -4.87
CA THR A 55 5.71 0.17 -4.12
C THR A 55 4.63 1.21 -3.75
N VAL A 56 3.37 0.79 -3.88
CA VAL A 56 2.20 1.51 -3.35
C VAL A 56 1.80 0.84 -2.05
N ILE A 57 1.94 1.53 -0.92
CA ILE A 57 1.56 1.03 0.40
C ILE A 57 0.19 1.59 0.76
N ALA A 58 -0.73 0.74 1.19
CA ALA A 58 -2.05 1.13 1.66
C ALA A 58 -2.38 0.43 2.98
N CYS A 59 -3.27 1.02 3.78
CA CYS A 59 -3.82 0.39 4.97
C CYS A 59 -5.33 0.17 4.82
N LEU A 60 -5.82 -0.96 5.33
CA LEU A 60 -7.26 -1.22 5.38
C LEU A 60 -7.97 -0.19 6.28
N PRO A 61 -9.16 0.29 5.91
CA PRO A 61 -9.96 1.16 6.77
C PRO A 61 -10.24 0.50 8.13
N MET A 62 -9.98 1.27 9.19
CA MET A 62 -10.30 0.96 10.59
C MET A 62 -9.65 -0.31 11.18
N GLY A 63 -8.55 -0.81 10.59
CA GLY A 63 -7.89 -2.01 11.13
C GLY A 63 -8.69 -3.30 10.96
N ILE A 64 -9.79 -3.25 10.19
CA ILE A 64 -10.68 -4.39 10.02
C ILE A 64 -10.04 -5.34 9.02
N TYR A 65 -9.50 -6.44 9.54
CA TYR A 65 -9.07 -7.62 8.79
C TYR A 65 -10.29 -8.30 8.13
N SER A 66 -10.83 -7.67 7.10
CA SER A 66 -11.92 -8.20 6.30
C SER A 66 -11.48 -8.34 4.85
N ARG A 67 -11.83 -9.48 4.26
CA ARG A 67 -11.65 -9.76 2.83
C ARG A 67 -12.24 -8.65 1.97
N THR A 68 -13.43 -8.15 2.32
CA THR A 68 -14.11 -7.08 1.58
C THR A 68 -13.30 -5.79 1.60
N SER A 69 -12.75 -5.44 2.75
CA SER A 69 -11.92 -4.25 2.93
C SER A 69 -10.64 -4.34 2.07
N ALA A 70 -9.97 -5.50 2.11
CA ALA A 70 -8.80 -5.77 1.27
C ALA A 70 -9.13 -5.70 -0.23
N THR A 71 -10.22 -6.31 -0.66
CA THR A 71 -10.66 -6.25 -2.07
C THR A 71 -10.88 -4.81 -2.52
N THR A 72 -11.59 -3.99 -1.73
CA THR A 72 -11.85 -2.58 -2.06
C THR A 72 -10.57 -1.78 -2.21
N VAL A 73 -9.61 -1.95 -1.30
CA VAL A 73 -8.32 -1.25 -1.37
C VAL A 73 -7.52 -1.71 -2.60
N THR A 74 -7.40 -3.03 -2.83
CA THR A 74 -6.69 -3.53 -4.02
C THR A 74 -7.33 -3.07 -5.34
N ALA A 75 -8.67 -3.01 -5.41
CA ALA A 75 -9.37 -2.53 -6.60
C ALA A 75 -9.10 -1.04 -6.84
N SER A 76 -9.05 -0.22 -5.78
CA SER A 76 -8.71 1.19 -5.91
C SER A 76 -7.26 1.39 -6.35
N ILE A 77 -6.31 0.65 -5.78
CA ILE A 77 -4.90 0.68 -6.24
C ILE A 77 -4.80 0.27 -7.70
N ASN A 78 -5.48 -0.80 -8.13
CA ASN A 78 -5.39 -1.28 -9.50
C ASN A 78 -5.98 -0.28 -10.52
N CYS A 79 -6.99 0.49 -10.10
CA CYS A 79 -7.55 1.58 -10.90
C CYS A 79 -6.57 2.76 -11.04
N THR A 80 -5.84 3.08 -9.98
CA THR A 80 -4.91 4.22 -9.96
C THR A 80 -3.53 3.91 -10.54
N PHE A 81 -3.02 2.69 -10.33
CA PHE A 81 -1.67 2.25 -10.67
C PHE A 81 -1.75 1.05 -11.63
N PRO A 82 -1.81 1.30 -12.95
CA PRO A 82 -2.14 0.26 -13.93
C PRO A 82 -1.05 -0.80 -14.14
N ASN A 83 0.17 -0.54 -13.67
CA ASN A 83 1.32 -1.43 -13.84
C ASN A 83 1.61 -2.31 -12.60
N ILE A 84 0.70 -2.34 -11.63
CA ILE A 84 0.81 -3.25 -10.49
C ILE A 84 0.75 -4.69 -10.97
N ARG A 85 1.78 -5.47 -10.63
CA ARG A 85 1.93 -6.87 -11.00
C ARG A 85 1.63 -7.82 -9.85
N PHE A 86 1.89 -7.37 -8.62
CA PHE A 86 1.72 -8.19 -7.42
C PHE A 86 1.07 -7.36 -6.32
N PHE A 87 0.18 -8.01 -5.57
CA PHE A 87 -0.33 -7.50 -4.30
C PHE A 87 0.19 -8.37 -3.16
N LEU A 88 0.77 -7.75 -2.15
CA LEU A 88 1.29 -8.37 -0.94
C LEU A 88 0.43 -7.92 0.23
N LEU A 89 -0.24 -8.84 0.91
CA LEU A 89 -0.85 -8.57 2.21
C LEU A 89 0.20 -8.90 3.28
N VAL A 90 0.76 -7.87 3.92
CA VAL A 90 1.85 -8.01 4.88
C VAL A 90 1.37 -7.49 6.23
N GLY A 91 1.53 -8.32 7.26
CA GLY A 91 1.07 -7.98 8.60
C GLY A 91 1.47 -9.03 9.63
N ILE A 92 1.00 -8.82 10.84
CA ILE A 92 1.25 -9.69 11.99
C ILE A 92 0.34 -10.91 11.91
N GLY A 93 0.91 -12.11 11.97
CA GLY A 93 0.18 -13.38 12.00
C GLY A 93 0.28 -14.06 13.37
N GLY A 94 -0.80 -14.72 13.80
CA GLY A 94 -0.76 -15.67 14.91
C GLY A 94 -0.39 -17.08 14.42
N GLY A 95 0.32 -17.86 15.25
CA GLY A 95 0.70 -19.25 14.94
C GLY A 95 0.18 -20.22 15.98
N VAL A 96 -0.05 -21.48 15.57
CA VAL A 96 -0.44 -22.59 16.47
C VAL A 96 0.61 -23.70 16.35
N PRO A 97 1.65 -23.70 17.20
CA PRO A 97 2.83 -24.56 17.03
C PRO A 97 2.63 -26.03 17.42
N SER A 98 1.48 -26.39 18.01
CA SER A 98 1.23 -27.71 18.60
C SER A 98 0.05 -28.45 17.96
N LEU A 99 -0.26 -28.17 16.69
CA LEU A 99 -1.22 -28.95 15.89
C LEU A 99 -0.52 -30.10 15.15
#